data_AF-A0A7V8BVQ3-F1
#
_entry.id   AF-A0A7V8BVQ3-F1
#
_cell.length_a   1.000
_cell.length_b   1.000
_cell.length_c   1.000
_cell.angle_alpha   90.00
_cell.angle_beta   90.00
_cell.angle_gamma   90.00
#
_symmetry.space_group_name_H-M   'P 1'
#
loop_
_entity.id
_entity.type
_entity.pdbx_description
1 polymer ?
#
loop_
_entity_poly.entity_id
_entity_poly.type
_entity_poly.pdbx_seq_one_letter_code
_entity_poly.pdbx_strand_id
1 'polypeptide(L)'
;MGMIMDERYKRARKRVKQLKEFYSHLGSYVLVMAFLSVINLATSDYPWVIWPAMGWGLGLAFHAASVFLPSFFGEDWEERKIQELMAKESGDRKAKNDYFYEEEES
;
A
#
# COMPACT_ATOMS: atom_id res chain seq x y z
N MET A 1 0.31 -15.47 21.86
CA MET A 1 -0.70 -15.82 20.83
C MET A 1 -1.54 -14.61 20.37
N GLY A 2 -2.04 -13.74 21.28
CA GLY A 2 -2.89 -12.59 20.90
C GLY A 2 -2.22 -11.50 20.04
N MET A 3 -0.98 -11.12 20.36
CA MET A 3 -0.27 -10.02 19.66
C MET A 3 0.05 -10.31 18.18
N ILE A 4 0.24 -11.60 17.82
CA ILE A 4 0.53 -12.03 16.45
C ILE A 4 -0.72 -11.97 15.57
N MET A 5 -1.90 -12.17 16.17
CA MET A 5 -3.18 -12.09 15.47
C MET A 5 -3.50 -10.65 15.07
N ASP A 6 -3.23 -9.68 15.95
CA ASP A 6 -3.45 -8.26 15.66
C ASP A 6 -2.62 -7.78 14.46
N GLU A 7 -1.35 -8.16 14.34
CA GLU A 7 -0.52 -7.70 13.22
C GLU A 7 -0.79 -8.41 11.89
N ARG A 8 -1.21 -9.67 11.93
CA ARG A 8 -1.70 -10.34 10.71
C ARG A 8 -3.03 -9.74 10.25
N TYR A 9 -3.91 -9.44 11.20
CA TYR A 9 -5.21 -8.85 10.94
C TYR A 9 -5.11 -7.42 10.40
N LYS A 10 -4.27 -6.57 11.01
CA LYS A 10 -4.01 -5.20 10.51
C LYS A 10 -3.47 -5.20 9.08
N ARG A 11 -2.53 -6.09 8.76
CA ARG A 11 -1.97 -6.21 7.40
C ARG A 11 -3.00 -6.68 6.38
N ALA A 12 -3.77 -7.71 6.70
CA ALA A 12 -4.86 -8.16 5.85
C ALA A 12 -5.89 -7.04 5.62
N ARG A 13 -6.24 -6.29 6.66
CA ARG A 13 -7.20 -5.18 6.58
C ARG A 13 -6.67 -4.00 5.74
N LYS A 14 -5.38 -3.67 5.85
CA LYS A 14 -4.72 -2.64 5.04
C LYS A 14 -4.76 -3.01 3.55
N ARG A 15 -4.41 -4.25 3.22
CA ARG A 15 -4.45 -4.79 1.83
C ARG A 15 -5.87 -4.73 1.24
N VAL A 16 -6.88 -5.14 2.00
CA VAL A 16 -8.29 -5.07 1.56
C VAL A 16 -8.75 -3.63 1.33
N LYS A 17 -8.34 -2.70 2.20
CA LYS A 17 -8.67 -1.28 2.04
C LYS A 17 -8.05 -0.70 0.77
N GLN A 18 -6.77 -0.98 0.51
CA GLN A 18 -6.07 -0.55 -0.71
C GLN A 18 -6.72 -1.13 -1.97
N LEU A 19 -7.10 -2.41 -1.96
CA LEU A 19 -7.86 -3.01 -3.07
C LEU A 19 -9.17 -2.26 -3.32
N LYS A 20 -9.93 -1.98 -2.26
CA LYS A 20 -11.23 -1.31 -2.38
C LYS A 20 -11.08 0.10 -2.95
N GLU A 21 -10.07 0.86 -2.52
CA GLU A 21 -9.75 2.18 -3.08
C GLU A 21 -9.34 2.06 -4.55
N PHE A 22 -8.46 1.11 -4.90
CA PHE A 22 -8.07 0.86 -6.29
C PHE A 22 -9.27 0.55 -7.20
N TYR A 23 -10.17 -0.36 -6.79
CA TYR A 23 -11.36 -0.69 -7.56
C TYR A 23 -12.32 0.50 -7.71
N SER A 24 -12.44 1.34 -6.69
CA SER A 24 -13.24 2.57 -6.79
C SER A 24 -12.67 3.52 -7.84
N HIS A 25 -11.35 3.75 -7.81
CA HIS A 25 -10.68 4.60 -8.80
C HIS A 25 -10.73 4.02 -10.21
N LEU A 26 -10.54 2.71 -10.36
CA LEU A 26 -10.66 2.01 -11.64
C LEU A 26 -12.09 2.10 -12.19
N GLY A 27 -13.11 1.89 -11.34
CA GLY A 27 -14.52 2.02 -11.74
C GLY A 27 -14.85 3.43 -12.22
N SER A 28 -14.43 4.46 -11.48
CA SER A 28 -14.59 5.85 -11.91
C SER A 28 -13.84 6.13 -13.21
N TYR A 29 -12.61 5.63 -13.37
CA TYR A 29 -11.82 5.77 -14.59
C TYR A 29 -12.55 5.18 -15.80
N VAL A 30 -13.03 3.93 -15.72
CA VAL A 30 -13.76 3.29 -16.82
C VAL A 30 -15.03 4.06 -17.18
N LEU A 31 -15.78 4.53 -16.18
CA LEU A 31 -17.03 5.26 -16.40
C LEU A 31 -16.78 6.62 -17.07
N VAL A 32 -15.78 7.37 -16.59
CA VAL A 32 -15.38 8.66 -17.16
C VAL A 32 -14.82 8.48 -18.57
N MET A 33 -13.95 7.48 -18.79
CA MET A 33 -13.39 7.17 -20.11
C MET A 33 -14.44 6.74 -21.12
N ALA A 34 -15.44 5.95 -20.71
CA ALA A 34 -16.56 5.57 -21.56
C ALA A 34 -17.39 6.81 -21.95
N PHE A 35 -17.72 7.67 -20.99
CA PHE A 35 -18.45 8.91 -21.25
C PHE A 35 -17.69 9.85 -22.19
N LEU A 36 -16.40 10.07 -21.95
CA LEU A 36 -15.53 10.89 -22.79
C LEU A 36 -15.38 10.30 -24.20
N SER A 37 -15.31 8.97 -24.33
CA SER A 37 -15.22 8.30 -25.63
C SER A 37 -16.48 8.53 -26.47
N VAL A 38 -17.67 8.50 -25.85
CA VAL A 38 -18.93 8.83 -26.52
C VAL A 38 -18.93 10.26 -27.02
N ILE A 39 -18.48 11.22 -26.19
CA ILE A 39 -18.36 12.63 -26.61
C ILE A 39 -17.36 12.78 -27.75
N ASN A 40 -16.22 12.09 -27.67
CA ASN A 40 -15.19 12.15 -28.70
C ASN A 40 -15.75 11.72 -30.06
N LEU A 41 -16.44 10.56 -30.10
CA LEU A 41 -17.08 10.05 -31.31
C LEU A 41 -18.17 10.99 -31.87
N ALA A 42 -18.84 11.75 -31.00
CA ALA A 42 -19.88 12.68 -31.40
C ALA A 42 -19.34 14.05 -31.87
N THR A 43 -18.13 14.45 -31.47
CA THR A 43 -17.66 15.84 -31.58
C THR A 43 -16.43 16.00 -32.48
N SER A 44 -15.60 14.97 -32.66
CA SER A 44 -14.33 15.12 -33.37
C SER A 44 -13.80 13.83 -33.99
N ASP A 45 -13.16 13.93 -35.15
CA ASP A 45 -12.41 12.83 -35.77
C ASP A 45 -11.07 12.56 -35.07
N TYR A 46 -10.64 13.43 -34.15
CA TYR A 46 -9.40 13.27 -33.39
C TYR A 46 -9.68 12.69 -31.99
N PRO A 47 -8.96 11.63 -31.55
CA PRO A 47 -9.15 11.00 -30.25
C PRO A 47 -8.50 11.79 -29.11
N TRP A 48 -9.03 12.97 -28.80
CA TRP A 48 -8.54 13.80 -27.68
C TRP A 48 -8.69 13.11 -26.33
N VAL A 49 -9.55 12.08 -26.24
CA VAL A 49 -9.72 11.18 -25.09
C VAL A 49 -8.40 10.59 -24.58
N ILE A 50 -7.39 10.46 -25.44
CA ILE A 50 -6.06 9.93 -25.08
C ILE A 50 -5.37 10.79 -24.02
N TRP A 51 -5.57 12.11 -24.01
CA TRP A 51 -4.92 12.99 -23.03
C TRP A 51 -5.35 12.72 -21.59
N PRO A 52 -6.66 12.72 -21.26
CA PRO A 52 -7.12 12.30 -19.93
C PRO A 52 -6.85 10.82 -19.66
N ALA A 53 -6.90 9.95 -20.67
CA ALA A 53 -6.52 8.54 -20.52
C ALA A 53 -5.08 8.38 -20.02
N MET A 54 -4.15 9.12 -20.63
CA MET A 54 -2.73 9.05 -20.29
C MET A 54 -2.45 9.64 -18.91
N GLY A 55 -3.03 10.80 -18.57
CA GLY A 55 -2.83 11.43 -17.27
C GLY A 55 -3.36 10.58 -16.11
N TRP A 56 -4.61 10.13 -16.21
CA TRP A 56 -5.22 9.30 -15.17
C TRP A 56 -4.75 7.85 -15.20
N GLY A 57 -4.54 7.29 -16.39
CA GLY A 57 -4.03 5.94 -16.58
C GLY A 57 -2.66 5.74 -15.97
N LEU A 58 -1.78 6.74 -16.02
CA LEU A 58 -0.47 6.66 -15.38
C LEU A 58 -0.59 6.61 -13.84
N GLY A 59 -1.44 7.45 -13.24
CA GLY A 59 -1.71 7.42 -11.80
C GLY A 59 -2.32 6.08 -11.35
N LEU A 60 -3.23 5.53 -12.16
CA LEU A 60 -3.84 4.23 -11.90
C LEU A 60 -2.81 3.09 -12.02
N ALA A 61 -1.91 3.16 -12.99
CA ALA A 61 -0.83 2.19 -13.17
C ALA A 61 0.15 2.20 -11.99
N PHE A 62 0.50 3.38 -11.46
CA PHE A 62 1.31 3.47 -10.24
C PHE A 62 0.61 2.89 -9.01
N HIS A 63 -0.70 3.14 -8.84
CA HIS A 63 -1.46 2.55 -7.75
C HIS A 63 -1.63 1.02 -7.92
N ALA A 64 -1.81 0.53 -9.14
CA ALA A 64 -1.81 -0.89 -9.44
C ALA A 64 -0.45 -1.54 -9.11
N ALA A 65 0.65 -0.89 -9.50
CA ALA A 65 1.99 -1.38 -9.22
C ALA A 65 2.27 -1.45 -7.71
N SER A 66 1.83 -0.46 -6.90
CA SER A 66 2.02 -0.55 -5.45
C SER A 66 1.17 -1.64 -4.80
N VAL A 67 -0.01 -1.94 -5.34
CA VAL A 67 -0.90 -2.98 -4.80
C VAL A 67 -0.47 -4.40 -5.21
N PHE A 68 -0.16 -4.60 -6.49
CA PHE A 68 0.10 -5.92 -7.08
C PHE A 68 1.59 -6.28 -7.19
N LEU A 69 2.48 -5.30 -7.20
CA LEU A 69 3.93 -5.48 -7.28
C LEU A 69 4.64 -4.87 -6.05
N PRO A 70 4.31 -5.31 -4.81
CA PRO A 70 4.95 -4.80 -3.59
C PRO A 70 6.47 -5.02 -3.59
N SER A 71 6.94 -6.07 -4.27
CA SER A 71 8.38 -6.38 -4.41
C SER A 71 9.14 -5.38 -5.29
N PHE A 72 8.48 -4.69 -6.21
CA PHE A 72 9.11 -3.68 -7.08
C PHE A 72 9.20 -2.31 -6.40
N PHE A 73 8.29 -2.02 -5.46
CA PHE A 73 8.22 -0.75 -4.75
C PHE A 73 8.97 -0.73 -3.41
N GLY A 74 9.63 -1.84 -3.03
CA GLY A 74 10.46 -1.88 -1.82
C GLY A 74 9.68 -2.05 -0.52
N GLU A 75 8.36 -2.30 -0.57
CA GLU A 75 7.54 -2.60 0.63
C GLU A 75 8.10 -3.81 1.39
N ASP A 76 8.64 -4.81 0.69
CA ASP A 76 9.30 -5.98 1.30
C ASP A 76 10.59 -5.62 2.06
N TRP A 77 11.35 -4.63 1.56
CA TRP A 77 12.55 -4.14 2.25
C TRP A 77 12.17 -3.28 3.45
N GLU A 78 11.18 -2.40 3.30
CA GLU A 78 10.69 -1.51 4.36
C GLU A 78 10.12 -2.34 5.52
N GLU A 79 9.30 -3.34 5.22
CA GLU A 79 8.69 -4.23 6.21
C GLU A 79 9.75 -5.11 6.91
N ARG A 80 10.77 -5.58 6.18
CA ARG A 80 11.95 -6.23 6.79
C ARG A 80 12.68 -5.31 7.76
N LYS A 81 12.92 -4.05 7.37
CA LYS A 81 13.69 -3.12 8.20
C LYS A 81 12.94 -2.69 9.46
N ILE A 82 11.62 -2.54 9.36
CA ILE A 82 10.74 -2.31 10.53
C ILE A 82 10.82 -3.49 11.49
N GLN A 83 10.75 -4.73 11.00
CA GLN A 83 10.88 -5.91 11.87
C GLN A 83 12.25 -6.00 12.54
N GLU A 84 13.32 -5.67 11.81
CA GLU A 84 14.68 -5.69 12.32
C GLU A 84 14.88 -4.65 13.44
N LEU A 85 14.34 -3.43 13.27
CA LEU A 85 14.36 -2.38 14.29
C LEU A 85 13.54 -2.76 15.53
N MET A 86 12.33 -3.29 15.36
CA MET A 86 11.51 -3.75 16.49
C MET A 86 12.16 -4.90 17.25
N ALA A 87 12.80 -5.85 16.55
CA ALA A 87 13.54 -6.93 17.19
C ALA A 87 14.72 -6.40 18.01
N LYS A 88 15.44 -5.40 17.48
CA LYS A 88 16.56 -4.76 18.17
C LYS A 88 16.11 -4.02 19.43
N GLU A 89 15.03 -3.26 19.35
CA GLU A 89 14.45 -2.52 20.49
C GLU A 89 13.89 -3.46 21.58
N SER A 90 13.31 -4.59 21.16
CA SER A 90 12.83 -5.64 22.08
C SER A 90 13.98 -6.30 22.84
N GLY A 91 15.09 -6.58 22.16
CA GLY A 91 16.30 -7.12 22.78
C GLY A 91 16.95 -6.15 23.75
N ASP A 92 17.03 -4.87 23.37
CA ASP A 92 17.61 -3.80 24.18
C ASP A 92 16.81 -3.55 25.47
N ARG A 93 15.47 -3.61 25.37
CA ARG A 93 14.58 -3.51 26.54
C ARG A 93 14.75 -4.70 27.49
N LYS A 94 14.91 -5.91 26.95
CA LYS A 94 15.08 -7.12 27.77
C LYS A 94 16.43 -7.10 28.50
N ALA A 95 17.50 -6.74 27.81
CA ALA A 95 18.81 -6.57 28.41
C ALA A 95 18.79 -5.53 29.55
N LYS A 96 18.18 -4.35 29.33
CA LYS A 96 18.02 -3.33 30.38
C LYS A 96 17.27 -3.83 31.61
N ASN A 97 16.21 -4.62 31.41
CA ASN A 97 15.46 -5.19 32.51
C ASN A 97 16.32 -6.19 33.30
N ASP A 98 17.01 -7.09 32.62
CA ASP A 98 17.85 -8.11 33.25
C ASP A 98 18.99 -7.47 34.08
N TYR A 99 19.62 -6.40 33.58
CA TYR A 99 20.60 -5.60 34.34
C TYR A 99 20.00 -4.96 35.60
N PHE A 100 18.78 -4.45 35.52
CA PHE A 100 18.11 -3.81 36.66
C PHE A 100 17.73 -4.81 37.75
N TYR A 101 17.44 -6.07 37.40
CA TYR A 101 17.15 -7.14 38.36
C TYR A 101 18.40 -7.64 39.09
N GLU A 102 19.55 -7.77 38.40
CA GLU A 102 20.81 -8.20 39.04
C GLU A 102 21.37 -7.17 40.03
N GLU A 103 21.16 -5.87 39.78
CA GLU A 103 21.65 -4.78 40.65
C GLU A 103 20.80 -4.58 41.93
N GLU A 104 19.51 -4.93 41.88
CA GLU A 104 18.60 -4.85 43.05
C GLU A 104 18.76 -6.06 43.99
N GLU A 105 19.29 -7.19 43.49
CA GLU A 105 19.52 -8.42 44.26
C GLU A 105 20.93 -8.54 44.87
N SER A 106 21.84 -7.58 44.56
CA SER A 106 23.25 -7.55 45.00
C SER A 106 23.54 -6.72 46.25
#